data_AF-A0A3C1YLY3-F1
#
_entry.id   AF-A0A3C1YLY3-F1
#
_cell.length_a   1.000
_cell.length_b   1.000
_cell.length_c   1.000
_cell.angle_alpha   90.00
_cell.angle_beta   90.00
_cell.angle_gamma   90.00
#
_symmetry.space_group_name_H-M   'P 1'
#
loop_
_entity.id
_entity.type
_entity.pdbx_description
1 polymer ?
#
loop_
_entity_poly.entity_id
_entity_poly.type
_entity_poly.pdbx_seq_one_letter_code
_entity_poly.pdbx_strand_id
1 'polypeptide(L)'
;MNRKAEDLGLHPNQFVAHCLMENFSSPEKLFSLTDNDDLKIALEIVNYFPECKTIVIPIGPFTNVNQNLKTSKKNIYDSLKEALVNKISCYLELIEDAGVKFAIEVLPNSIVEGSDGFLQLANKVNSNNFGISLDTGHAWACRELIPFLPLKLQGKIFGLHLCDNDSNINKSLAPGKGTI
;
A
#
# COMPACT_ATOMS: atom_id res chain seq x y z
N MET A 1 0.48 3.88 -25.69
CA MET A 1 1.60 3.64 -24.76
C MET A 1 2.13 2.21 -24.86
N ASN A 2 1.26 1.18 -24.89
CA ASN A 2 1.69 -0.22 -24.94
C ASN A 2 2.67 -0.57 -26.08
N ARG A 3 2.34 -0.21 -27.34
CA ARG A 3 3.19 -0.55 -28.51
C ARG A 3 4.65 -0.13 -28.38
N LYS A 4 4.93 1.07 -27.83
CA LYS A 4 6.31 1.57 -27.73
C LYS A 4 7.11 0.88 -26.61
N ALA A 5 6.43 0.41 -25.57
CA ALA A 5 7.07 -0.40 -24.54
C ALA A 5 7.38 -1.80 -25.10
N GLU A 6 6.43 -2.42 -25.79
CA GLU A 6 6.60 -3.70 -26.50
C GLU A 6 7.75 -3.65 -27.52
N ASP A 7 7.83 -2.58 -28.33
CA ASP A 7 8.92 -2.36 -29.30
C ASP A 7 10.31 -2.33 -28.64
N LEU A 8 10.37 -1.96 -27.35
CA LEU A 8 11.59 -1.90 -26.55
C LEU A 8 11.80 -3.15 -25.67
N GLY A 9 10.90 -4.13 -25.72
CA GLY A 9 10.89 -5.29 -24.82
C GLY A 9 10.66 -4.91 -23.36
N LEU A 10 9.97 -3.79 -23.11
CA LEU A 10 9.64 -3.30 -21.78
C LEU A 10 8.22 -3.73 -21.41
N HIS A 11 8.12 -4.40 -20.26
CA HIS A 11 6.88 -4.97 -19.79
C HIS A 11 6.56 -4.44 -18.38
N PRO A 12 5.46 -3.68 -18.20
CA PRO A 12 5.07 -3.24 -16.87
C PRO A 12 4.55 -4.43 -16.06
N ASN A 13 5.16 -4.68 -14.91
CA ASN A 13 4.78 -5.79 -14.02
C ASN A 13 3.93 -5.33 -12.82
N GLN A 14 3.95 -4.03 -12.50
CA GLN A 14 3.23 -3.41 -11.38
C GLN A 14 2.65 -2.05 -11.78
N PHE A 15 1.49 -1.70 -11.22
CA PHE A 15 0.85 -0.40 -11.39
C PHE A 15 0.63 0.25 -10.03
N VAL A 16 1.21 1.44 -9.79
CA VAL A 16 1.10 2.13 -8.51
C VAL A 16 0.05 3.24 -8.59
N ALA A 17 -1.09 3.02 -7.95
CA ALA A 17 -2.27 3.89 -7.99
C ALA A 17 -2.20 5.00 -6.92
N HIS A 18 -1.27 5.95 -7.08
CA HIS A 18 -1.15 7.10 -6.17
C HIS A 18 -2.44 7.94 -6.03
N CYS A 19 -3.28 7.96 -7.07
CA CYS A 19 -4.58 8.62 -7.03
C CYS A 19 -5.51 8.08 -5.94
N LEU A 20 -5.31 6.83 -5.48
CA LEU A 20 -6.11 6.19 -4.44
C LEU A 20 -5.53 6.38 -3.03
N MET A 21 -4.34 6.99 -2.88
CA MET A 21 -3.66 7.12 -1.58
C MET A 21 -4.50 7.92 -0.56
N GLU A 22 -5.17 8.97 -1.01
CA GLU A 22 -6.01 9.83 -0.15
C GLU A 22 -7.25 9.12 0.40
N ASN A 23 -7.61 7.96 -0.14
CA ASN A 23 -8.74 7.16 0.35
C ASN A 23 -8.48 6.54 1.72
N PHE A 24 -7.24 6.63 2.20
CA PHE A 24 -6.79 6.09 3.49
C PHE A 24 -6.23 7.16 4.43
N SER A 25 -6.32 8.46 4.11
CA SER A 25 -5.59 9.52 4.84
C SER A 25 -6.28 10.07 6.10
N SER A 26 -7.54 9.70 6.36
CA SER A 26 -8.30 10.17 7.52
C SER A 26 -9.40 9.19 7.96
N PRO A 27 -9.97 9.34 9.18
CA PRO A 27 -11.09 8.53 9.64
C PRO A 27 -12.28 8.55 8.66
N GLU A 28 -12.72 9.73 8.23
CA GLU A 28 -13.85 9.89 7.31
C GLU A 28 -13.65 9.09 6.01
N LYS A 29 -12.45 9.17 5.44
CA LYS A 29 -12.08 8.44 4.22
C LYS A 29 -12.06 6.93 4.46
N LEU A 30 -11.54 6.49 5.59
CA LEU A 30 -11.44 5.07 5.94
C LEU A 30 -12.81 4.42 6.16
N PHE A 31 -13.76 5.16 6.75
CA PHE A 31 -15.14 4.70 6.94
C PHE A 31 -15.99 4.79 5.67
N SER A 32 -15.53 5.51 4.64
CA SER A 32 -16.22 5.60 3.35
C SER A 32 -15.75 4.53 2.36
N LEU A 33 -16.71 3.97 1.61
CA LEU A 33 -16.49 3.05 0.49
C LEU A 33 -16.94 3.64 -0.86
N THR A 34 -17.18 4.95 -0.91
CA THR A 34 -17.65 5.63 -2.14
C THR A 34 -16.59 5.72 -3.24
N ASP A 35 -15.35 5.36 -2.94
CA ASP A 35 -14.20 5.43 -3.84
C ASP A 35 -13.90 4.11 -4.58
N ASN A 36 -14.79 3.12 -4.46
CA ASN A 36 -14.71 1.87 -5.23
C ASN A 36 -14.73 2.12 -6.75
N ASP A 37 -15.37 3.20 -7.21
CA ASP A 37 -15.41 3.52 -8.64
C ASP A 37 -14.04 4.04 -9.13
N ASP A 38 -13.28 4.76 -8.31
CA ASP A 38 -11.92 5.18 -8.64
C ASP A 38 -10.99 3.96 -8.76
N LEU A 39 -11.17 2.95 -7.90
CA LEU A 39 -10.45 1.69 -7.99
C LEU A 39 -10.79 0.93 -9.28
N LYS A 40 -12.07 0.86 -9.67
CA LYS A 40 -12.47 0.22 -10.93
C LYS A 40 -11.81 0.89 -12.14
N ILE A 41 -11.75 2.22 -12.17
CA ILE A 41 -11.05 2.97 -13.23
C ILE A 41 -9.56 2.60 -13.24
N ALA A 42 -8.91 2.50 -12.08
CA ALA A 42 -7.52 2.06 -11.99
C ALA A 42 -7.34 0.62 -12.53
N LEU A 43 -8.27 -0.29 -12.24
CA LEU A 43 -8.25 -1.67 -12.74
C LEU A 43 -8.49 -1.75 -14.25
N GLU A 44 -9.34 -0.88 -14.82
CA GLU A 44 -9.47 -0.75 -16.27
C GLU A 44 -8.13 -0.39 -16.92
N ILE A 45 -7.37 0.54 -16.31
CA ILE A 45 -6.02 0.90 -16.78
C ILE A 45 -5.08 -0.31 -16.70
N VAL A 46 -5.08 -1.03 -15.57
CA VAL A 46 -4.25 -2.24 -15.39
C VAL A 46 -4.56 -3.29 -16.45
N ASN A 47 -5.83 -3.48 -16.81
CA ASN A 47 -6.26 -4.46 -17.81
C ASN A 47 -5.75 -4.16 -19.24
N TYR A 48 -5.34 -2.93 -19.54
CA TYR A 48 -4.65 -2.63 -20.81
C TYR A 48 -3.23 -3.20 -20.88
N PHE A 49 -2.67 -3.64 -19.76
CA PHE A 49 -1.31 -4.18 -19.64
C PHE A 49 -1.37 -5.63 -19.14
N PRO A 50 -1.44 -6.63 -20.03
CA PRO A 50 -1.69 -8.03 -19.65
C PRO A 50 -0.61 -8.62 -18.73
N GLU A 51 0.59 -8.06 -18.74
CA GLU A 51 1.71 -8.47 -17.90
C GLU A 51 1.75 -7.79 -16.52
N CYS A 52 0.95 -6.75 -16.32
CA CYS A 52 0.81 -6.08 -15.04
C CYS A 52 -0.04 -6.94 -14.11
N LYS A 53 0.62 -7.69 -13.22
CA LYS A 53 -0.05 -8.66 -12.33
C LYS A 53 -0.27 -8.15 -10.91
N THR A 54 0.16 -6.93 -10.61
CA THR A 54 0.03 -6.34 -9.28
C THR A 54 -0.43 -4.89 -9.38
N ILE A 55 -1.47 -4.53 -8.65
CA ILE A 55 -1.80 -3.14 -8.34
C ILE A 55 -1.28 -2.81 -6.94
N VAL A 56 -0.61 -1.68 -6.81
CA VAL A 56 -0.05 -1.15 -5.57
C VAL A 56 -0.82 0.10 -5.18
N ILE A 57 -1.28 0.19 -3.94
CA ILE A 57 -1.89 1.41 -3.39
C ILE A 57 -1.02 1.93 -2.25
N PRO A 58 -0.42 3.13 -2.40
CA PRO A 58 0.28 3.77 -1.30
C PRO A 58 -0.67 4.11 -0.16
N ILE A 59 -0.27 3.82 1.08
CA ILE A 59 -1.00 4.20 2.29
C ILE A 59 -0.17 5.28 2.99
N GLY A 60 -0.55 6.53 2.74
CA GLY A 60 0.15 7.74 3.19
C GLY A 60 -0.05 8.10 4.66
N PRO A 61 0.48 9.26 5.08
CA PRO A 61 0.29 9.80 6.42
C PRO A 61 -1.19 9.90 6.83
N PHE A 62 -1.50 9.46 8.05
CA PHE A 62 -2.85 9.50 8.60
C PHE A 62 -3.06 10.76 9.44
N THR A 63 -4.15 11.49 9.18
CA THR A 63 -4.42 12.80 9.81
C THR A 63 -5.82 12.87 10.43
N ASN A 64 -6.11 13.95 11.16
CA ASN A 64 -7.45 14.30 11.66
C ASN A 64 -8.11 13.31 12.64
N VAL A 65 -7.31 12.56 13.41
CA VAL A 65 -7.81 11.62 14.43
C VAL A 65 -8.62 12.31 15.55
N ASN A 66 -8.40 13.61 15.78
CA ASN A 66 -8.89 14.33 16.98
C ASN A 66 -10.15 15.18 16.80
N GLN A 67 -10.76 15.29 15.62
CA GLN A 67 -11.65 16.44 15.38
C GLN A 67 -13.09 16.32 15.86
N ASN A 68 -13.73 15.14 16.05
CA ASN A 68 -15.15 15.12 16.47
C ASN A 68 -15.71 13.78 17.03
N LEU A 69 -14.88 12.92 17.62
CA LEU A 69 -15.36 11.60 18.06
C LEU A 69 -15.97 11.63 19.47
N LYS A 70 -17.20 12.14 19.56
CA LYS A 70 -18.08 11.92 20.71
C LYS A 70 -18.69 10.52 20.63
N THR A 71 -17.97 9.46 20.96
CA THR A 71 -18.61 8.13 21.08
C THR A 71 -18.00 7.23 22.16
N SER A 72 -18.89 6.83 23.06
CA SER A 72 -18.95 5.64 23.91
C SER A 72 -17.79 4.63 23.86
N LYS A 73 -17.17 4.36 25.02
CA LYS A 73 -16.48 3.14 25.53
C LYS A 73 -15.69 2.15 24.62
N LYS A 74 -15.81 2.16 23.28
CA LYS A 74 -14.98 1.42 22.33
C LYS A 74 -13.79 2.29 21.95
N ASN A 75 -12.59 1.73 22.03
CA ASN A 75 -11.35 2.43 21.68
C ASN A 75 -11.40 2.86 20.21
N ILE A 76 -11.26 4.16 19.94
CA ILE A 76 -11.26 4.70 18.58
C ILE A 76 -10.21 4.02 17.69
N TYR A 77 -9.05 3.69 18.26
CA TYR A 77 -7.98 3.03 17.55
C TYR A 77 -8.42 1.68 16.98
N ASP A 78 -9.14 0.88 17.78
CA ASP A 78 -9.65 -0.42 17.34
C ASP A 78 -10.69 -0.25 16.22
N SER A 79 -11.58 0.74 16.35
CA SER A 79 -12.56 1.07 15.32
C SER A 79 -11.91 1.49 14.00
N LEU A 80 -10.81 2.25 14.05
CA LEU A 80 -10.05 2.64 12.86
C LEU A 80 -9.35 1.44 12.22
N LYS A 81 -8.74 0.55 13.03
CA LYS A 81 -8.14 -0.69 12.51
C LYS A 81 -9.19 -1.61 11.88
N GLU A 82 -10.38 -1.72 12.46
CA GLU A 82 -11.51 -2.45 11.85
C GLU A 82 -11.93 -1.83 10.52
N ALA A 83 -12.07 -0.51 10.45
CA ALA A 83 -12.41 0.20 9.21
C ALA A 83 -11.36 -0.01 8.11
N LEU A 84 -10.07 0.02 8.47
CA LEU A 84 -8.96 -0.28 7.56
C LEU A 84 -9.07 -1.70 7.00
N VAL A 85 -9.27 -2.69 7.86
CA VAL A 85 -9.45 -4.09 7.43
C VAL A 85 -10.63 -4.19 6.47
N ASN A 86 -11.78 -3.63 6.82
CA ASN A 86 -12.99 -3.69 5.99
C ASN A 86 -12.75 -3.07 4.60
N LYS A 87 -12.14 -1.88 4.55
CA LYS A 87 -11.87 -1.20 3.28
C LYS A 87 -10.87 -1.96 2.42
N ILE A 88 -9.79 -2.45 3.01
CA ILE A 88 -8.80 -3.29 2.31
C ILE A 88 -9.44 -4.57 1.78
N SER A 89 -10.31 -5.22 2.55
CA SER A 89 -11.03 -6.41 2.09
C SER A 89 -11.97 -6.10 0.92
N CYS A 90 -12.73 -5.00 0.96
CA CYS A 90 -13.57 -4.60 -0.17
C CYS A 90 -12.74 -4.30 -1.44
N TYR A 91 -11.59 -3.63 -1.29
CA TYR A 91 -10.69 -3.38 -2.41
C TYR A 91 -10.12 -4.69 -2.95
N LEU A 92 -9.72 -5.59 -2.05
CA LEU A 92 -9.17 -6.89 -2.41
C LEU A 92 -10.16 -7.71 -3.25
N GLU A 93 -11.45 -7.76 -2.87
CA GLU A 93 -12.48 -8.47 -3.64
C GLU A 93 -12.53 -7.97 -5.09
N LEU A 94 -12.60 -6.65 -5.29
CA LEU A 94 -12.62 -6.05 -6.63
C LEU A 94 -11.34 -6.32 -7.44
N ILE A 95 -10.19 -6.34 -6.76
CA ILE A 95 -8.88 -6.58 -7.37
C ILE A 95 -8.70 -8.06 -7.75
N GLU A 96 -9.15 -8.98 -6.90
CA GLU A 96 -9.15 -10.42 -7.15
C GLU A 96 -10.07 -10.77 -8.33
N ASP A 97 -11.24 -10.15 -8.41
CA ASP A 97 -12.17 -10.28 -9.55
C ASP A 97 -11.54 -9.82 -10.87
N ALA A 98 -10.64 -8.82 -10.82
CA ALA A 98 -9.86 -8.36 -11.97
C ALA A 98 -8.65 -9.28 -12.30
N GLY A 99 -8.39 -10.32 -11.51
CA GLY A 99 -7.34 -11.30 -11.75
C GLY A 99 -5.92 -10.79 -11.51
N VAL A 100 -5.75 -9.75 -10.70
CA VAL A 100 -4.43 -9.21 -10.31
C VAL A 100 -4.24 -9.27 -8.78
N LYS A 101 -2.99 -9.16 -8.33
CA LYS A 101 -2.65 -9.13 -6.91
C LYS A 101 -2.78 -7.72 -6.36
N PHE A 102 -3.18 -7.62 -5.08
CA PHE A 102 -3.21 -6.37 -4.35
C PHE A 102 -1.98 -6.25 -3.44
N ALA A 103 -1.24 -5.17 -3.59
CA ALA A 103 -0.23 -4.76 -2.65
C ALA A 103 -0.51 -3.36 -2.08
N ILE A 104 -0.15 -3.14 -0.83
CA ILE A 104 -0.04 -1.78 -0.29
C ILE A 104 1.42 -1.36 -0.17
N GLU A 105 1.69 -0.09 -0.34
CA GLU A 105 2.99 0.51 -0.02
C GLU A 105 2.83 1.31 1.27
N VAL A 106 3.57 0.94 2.32
CA VAL A 106 3.42 1.53 3.65
C VAL A 106 4.35 2.74 3.77
N LEU A 107 3.78 3.95 3.77
CA LEU A 107 4.54 5.18 3.92
C LEU A 107 4.73 5.53 5.41
N PRO A 108 5.71 6.39 5.75
CA PRO A 108 5.87 6.92 7.09
C PRO A 108 4.61 7.65 7.59
N ASN A 109 4.32 7.53 8.89
CA ASN A 109 3.15 8.09 9.57
C ASN A 109 1.79 7.56 9.08
N SER A 110 1.77 6.43 8.36
CA SER A 110 0.53 5.76 7.96
C SER A 110 -0.12 4.99 9.11
N ILE A 111 -1.42 4.71 8.98
CA ILE A 111 -2.18 3.91 9.95
C ILE A 111 -1.77 2.42 9.98
N VAL A 112 -1.00 1.97 8.99
CA VAL A 112 -0.53 0.58 8.86
C VAL A 112 0.73 0.33 9.69
N GLU A 113 1.43 1.37 10.17
CA GLU A 113 2.50 1.24 11.18
C GLU A 113 3.66 0.30 10.79
N GLY A 114 4.20 0.46 9.58
CA GLY A 114 5.34 -0.31 9.09
C GLY A 114 5.01 -1.77 8.79
N SER A 115 6.03 -2.63 8.80
CA SER A 115 5.90 -4.06 8.45
C SER A 115 5.11 -4.86 9.48
N ASP A 116 5.18 -4.52 10.77
CA ASP A 116 4.43 -5.25 11.81
C ASP A 116 2.94 -5.01 11.69
N GLY A 117 2.51 -3.76 11.52
CA GLY A 117 1.09 -3.48 11.34
C GLY A 117 0.59 -3.93 9.97
N PHE A 118 1.43 -3.98 8.93
CA PHE A 118 1.10 -4.71 7.70
C PHE A 118 0.85 -6.20 7.95
N LEU A 119 1.73 -6.90 8.69
CA LEU A 119 1.54 -8.32 8.99
C LEU A 119 0.25 -8.56 9.79
N GLN A 120 -0.06 -7.69 10.75
CA GLN A 120 -1.33 -7.75 11.49
C GLN A 120 -2.54 -7.56 10.55
N LEU A 121 -2.48 -6.59 9.64
CA LEU A 121 -3.52 -6.36 8.65
C LEU A 121 -3.67 -7.56 7.71
N ALA A 122 -2.57 -8.07 7.17
CA ALA A 122 -2.56 -9.23 6.28
C ALA A 122 -3.11 -10.49 6.94
N ASN A 123 -2.84 -10.70 8.23
CA ASN A 123 -3.42 -11.80 9.00
C ASN A 123 -4.93 -11.66 9.19
N LYS A 124 -5.45 -10.43 9.35
CA LYS A 124 -6.89 -10.18 9.47
C LYS A 124 -7.62 -10.31 8.13
N VAL A 125 -7.02 -9.82 7.05
CA VAL A 125 -7.56 -9.93 5.68
C VAL A 125 -7.49 -11.38 5.18
N ASN A 126 -6.44 -12.11 5.56
CA ASN A 126 -6.26 -13.54 5.31
C ASN A 126 -6.43 -13.97 3.83
N SER A 127 -5.76 -13.25 2.92
CA SER A 127 -5.68 -13.64 1.50
C SER A 127 -4.25 -13.84 1.02
N ASN A 128 -4.09 -14.76 0.08
CA ASN A 128 -2.83 -15.00 -0.64
C ASN A 128 -2.61 -14.01 -1.80
N ASN A 129 -3.64 -13.24 -2.19
CA ASN A 129 -3.50 -12.15 -3.17
C ASN A 129 -3.32 -10.78 -2.52
N PHE A 130 -3.16 -10.71 -1.20
CA PHE A 130 -2.82 -9.50 -0.49
C PHE A 130 -1.36 -9.53 0.01
N GLY A 131 -0.61 -8.49 -0.34
CA GLY A 131 0.81 -8.35 -0.07
C GLY A 131 1.25 -6.90 0.18
N ILE A 132 2.56 -6.69 0.20
CA ILE A 132 3.21 -5.39 0.36
C ILE A 132 4.10 -5.08 -0.85
N SER A 133 4.10 -3.83 -1.28
CA SER A 133 5.17 -3.27 -2.10
C SER A 133 6.19 -2.64 -1.16
N LEU A 134 7.35 -3.28 -1.03
CA LEU A 134 8.36 -2.86 -0.07
C LEU A 134 9.19 -1.72 -0.66
N ASP A 135 9.06 -0.52 -0.10
CA ASP A 135 9.97 0.60 -0.35
C ASP A 135 11.05 0.66 0.75
N THR A 136 12.31 0.54 0.35
CA THR A 136 13.45 0.54 1.29
C THR A 136 13.62 1.89 1.99
N GLY A 137 13.36 3.00 1.30
CA GLY A 137 13.45 4.34 1.88
C GLY A 137 12.35 4.62 2.91
N HIS A 138 11.12 4.18 2.65
CA HIS A 138 10.01 4.29 3.60
C HIS A 138 10.24 3.42 4.83
N ALA A 139 10.64 2.16 4.63
CA ALA A 139 10.97 1.27 5.73
C ALA A 139 12.14 1.81 6.58
N TRP A 140 13.15 2.41 5.94
CA TRP A 140 14.26 3.06 6.65
C TRP A 140 13.82 4.26 7.47
N ALA A 141 12.96 5.13 6.90
CA ALA A 141 12.35 6.25 7.62
C ALA A 141 11.49 5.79 8.82
N CYS A 142 10.88 4.61 8.73
CA CYS A 142 10.15 3.94 9.80
C CYS A 142 11.06 3.21 10.81
N ARG A 143 12.39 3.33 10.70
CA ARG A 143 13.40 2.69 11.57
C ARG A 143 13.37 1.17 11.52
N GLU A 144 12.96 0.59 10.39
CA GLU A 144 12.97 -0.86 10.21
C GLU A 144 14.37 -1.39 9.90
N LEU A 145 14.61 -2.64 10.29
CA LEU A 145 15.85 -3.35 9.96
C LEU A 145 15.74 -3.96 8.56
N ILE A 146 16.08 -3.19 7.53
CA ILE A 146 15.87 -3.53 6.11
C ILE A 146 16.37 -4.94 5.72
N PRO A 147 17.59 -5.39 6.09
CA PRO A 147 18.06 -6.72 5.70
C PRO A 147 17.21 -7.87 6.25
N PHE A 148 16.43 -7.63 7.30
CA PHE A 148 15.56 -8.63 7.93
C PHE A 148 14.15 -8.66 7.33
N LEU A 149 13.75 -7.63 6.58
CA LEU A 149 12.39 -7.53 6.05
C LEU A 149 12.01 -8.68 5.10
N PRO A 150 12.89 -9.18 4.20
CA PRO A 150 12.57 -10.36 3.39
C PRO A 150 12.24 -11.60 4.23
N LEU A 151 12.98 -11.82 5.34
CA LEU A 151 12.73 -12.92 6.26
C LEU A 151 11.45 -12.72 7.08
N LYS A 152 11.17 -11.48 7.49
CA LYS A 152 9.99 -11.13 8.27
C LYS A 152 8.70 -11.23 7.45
N LEU A 153 8.72 -10.77 6.19
CA LEU A 153 7.54 -10.68 5.34
C LEU A 153 7.19 -12.00 4.62
N GLN A 154 8.06 -13.02 4.66
CA GLN A 154 7.79 -14.43 4.30
C GLN A 154 6.93 -14.63 3.03
N GLY A 155 7.35 -14.04 1.91
CA GLY A 155 6.66 -14.21 0.62
C GLY A 155 5.44 -13.30 0.40
N LYS A 156 5.18 -12.35 1.30
CA LYS A 156 4.15 -11.31 1.12
C LYS A 156 4.66 -10.08 0.34
N ILE A 157 5.91 -10.04 -0.08
CA ILE A 157 6.45 -8.96 -0.92
C ILE A 157 6.03 -9.20 -2.37
N PHE A 158 5.15 -8.37 -2.91
CA PHE A 158 4.64 -8.47 -4.30
C PHE A 158 5.21 -7.40 -5.23
N GLY A 159 5.86 -6.38 -4.66
CA GLY A 159 6.53 -5.30 -5.37
C GLY A 159 7.70 -4.77 -4.54
N LEU A 160 8.62 -4.09 -5.21
CA LEU A 160 9.80 -3.49 -4.58
C LEU A 160 10.04 -2.11 -5.18
N HIS A 161 10.26 -1.13 -4.31
CA HIS A 161 10.90 0.14 -4.65
C HIS A 161 12.24 0.20 -3.93
N LEU A 162 13.32 0.13 -4.72
CA LEU A 162 14.68 0.19 -4.21
C LEU A 162 15.20 1.62 -4.36
N CYS A 163 15.23 2.33 -3.24
CA CYS A 163 15.89 3.62 -3.13
C CYS A 163 16.73 3.68 -1.85
N ASP A 164 17.72 4.57 -1.86
CA ASP A 164 18.49 4.90 -0.67
C ASP A 164 17.93 6.18 -0.01
N ASN A 165 18.16 6.37 1.27
CA ASN A 165 17.55 7.44 2.06
C ASN A 165 18.42 7.76 3.30
N ASP A 166 18.29 8.98 3.84
CA ASP A 166 18.97 9.43 5.08
C ASP A 166 18.08 9.32 6.34
N SER A 167 16.87 8.75 6.19
CA SER A 167 15.82 8.57 7.20
C SER A 167 15.22 9.86 7.77
N ASN A 168 15.79 11.03 7.50
CA ASN A 168 15.33 12.30 8.06
C ASN A 168 14.43 13.05 7.09
N ILE A 169 14.76 12.97 5.80
CA ILE A 169 13.98 13.58 4.72
C ILE A 169 13.62 12.46 3.76
N ASN A 170 12.36 12.37 3.34
CA ASN A 170 11.94 11.36 2.36
C ASN A 170 12.56 11.64 0.98
N LYS A 171 13.82 11.25 0.79
CA LYS A 171 14.55 11.33 -0.48
C LYS A 171 14.56 9.95 -1.10
N SER A 172 14.29 9.88 -2.40
CA SER A 172 14.48 8.67 -3.20
C SER A 172 15.84 8.76 -3.89
N LEU A 173 16.91 8.48 -3.13
CA LEU A 173 18.27 8.51 -3.67
C LEU A 173 18.58 7.21 -4.42
N ALA A 174 19.57 7.25 -5.32
CA ALA A 174 20.07 6.03 -5.93
C ALA A 174 20.70 5.11 -4.86
N PRO A 175 20.58 3.77 -4.98
CA PRO A 175 21.25 2.82 -4.08
C PRO A 175 22.72 3.14 -3.83
N GLY A 176 23.14 3.17 -2.56
CA GLY A 176 24.51 3.48 -2.12
C GLY A 176 24.83 4.98 -2.01
N LYS A 177 23.81 5.85 -1.97
CA LYS A 177 23.94 7.32 -1.85
C LYS A 177 23.39 7.89 -0.55
N GLY A 178 22.76 7.07 0.28
CA GLY A 178 22.21 7.44 1.57
C GLY A 178 22.83 6.58 2.67
N THR A 179 22.02 6.17 3.63
CA THR A 179 22.45 5.47 4.83
C THR A 179 21.73 4.13 5.06
N ILE A 180 20.99 3.64 4.06
CA ILE A 180 20.34 2.32 4.13
C ILE A 180 21.37 1.20 4.07
#